data_AF-A0A7W8KRI7-F1
#
_entry.id   AF-A0A7W8KRI7-F1
#
_cell.length_a   1.000
_cell.length_b   1.000
_cell.length_c   1.000
_cell.angle_alpha   90.00
_cell.angle_beta   90.00
_cell.angle_gamma   90.00
#
_symmetry.space_group_name_H-M   'P 1'
#
loop_
_entity.id
_entity.type
_entity.pdbx_description
1 polymer ?
#
loop_
_entity_poly.entity_id
_entity_poly.type
_entity_poly.pdbx_seq_one_letter_code
_entity_poly.pdbx_strand_id
1 'polypeptide(L)'
;MRGLNRPANPPGDGWRAALAPVPHYTQKRRDARDNLAFSRTLARLALRSLYQELVLYPKPGLVSLVDNGSHRDMDASTFMRSLFALRRYFFLIAEAGMRGAPFNELQRLAIAAERRMLRATGGINTHRGAIFALGMLCAAMAYCRAQKMPLSDATIRATLLIQWGDALAGHTHAQAPGQPSHGQQVAAAHAVGGAREEGALGFPSVFEIALPRMRQTLAHGRDWQAAKIDALFALMQHVSDTNVYHRGGAQGAALVRARSAAFLAAGGTANPGWHAMALDCHRAFVAQRLSPGGAADLLAAACLVHQACALGDASGLPSRGRG
;
A
#
# COMPACT_ATOMS: atom_id res chain seq x y z
N MET A 1 7.99 75.07 41.37
CA MET A 1 6.90 74.58 40.48
C MET A 1 7.40 74.74 39.05
N ARG A 2 7.82 73.63 38.41
CA ARG A 2 7.04 72.83 37.44
C ARG A 2 6.79 73.62 36.15
N GLY A 3 7.18 73.19 34.96
CA GLY A 3 7.77 71.95 34.47
C GLY A 3 7.73 72.06 32.94
N LEU A 4 8.86 71.80 32.28
CA LEU A 4 9.03 71.94 30.84
C LEU A 4 8.11 70.98 30.07
N ASN A 5 7.38 71.53 29.10
CA ASN A 5 6.58 70.82 28.10
C ASN A 5 7.42 69.79 27.33
N ARG A 6 7.04 68.51 27.40
CA ARG A 6 7.39 67.49 26.41
C ARG A 6 6.18 67.25 25.51
N PRO A 7 6.32 67.27 24.17
CA PRO A 7 5.25 66.81 23.30
C PRO A 7 5.10 65.29 23.43
N ALA A 8 3.86 64.83 23.54
CA ALA A 8 3.50 63.42 23.61
C ALA A 8 3.83 62.71 22.28
N ASN A 9 4.46 61.53 22.37
CA ASN A 9 4.62 60.62 21.24
C ASN A 9 3.24 60.20 20.71
N PRO A 10 3.06 60.06 19.38
CA PRO A 10 1.83 59.48 18.83
C PRO A 10 1.74 57.99 19.19
N PRO A 11 0.52 57.45 19.33
CA PRO A 11 0.30 56.03 19.61
C PRO A 11 0.77 55.17 18.45
N GLY A 12 1.48 54.09 18.79
CA GLY A 12 2.20 53.22 17.87
C GLY A 12 1.33 52.57 16.79
N ASP A 13 1.96 52.40 15.63
CA ASP A 13 1.47 51.73 14.42
C ASP A 13 0.93 50.31 14.68
N GLY A 14 -0.32 50.22 15.10
CA GLY A 14 -1.04 48.97 15.39
C GLY A 14 -1.80 48.38 14.20
N TRP A 15 -1.19 48.23 13.01
CA TRP A 15 -1.82 47.46 11.92
C TRP A 15 -0.88 46.86 10.86
N ARG A 16 0.41 46.63 11.14
CA ARG A 16 1.22 45.80 10.21
C ARG A 16 0.87 44.32 10.38
N ALA A 17 -0.24 43.90 9.76
CA ALA A 17 -0.42 42.52 9.38
C ALA A 17 0.79 42.13 8.54
N ALA A 18 1.72 41.37 9.13
CA ALA A 18 2.86 40.83 8.42
C ALA A 18 2.32 39.93 7.29
N LEU A 19 2.22 40.48 6.09
CA LEU A 19 1.94 39.72 4.87
C LEU A 19 2.96 38.59 4.83
N ALA A 20 2.49 37.34 4.92
CA ALA A 20 3.36 36.18 4.78
C ALA A 20 4.15 36.33 3.48
N PRO A 21 5.48 36.15 3.50
CA PRO A 21 6.30 36.36 2.31
C PRO A 21 5.85 35.43 1.20
N VAL A 22 5.46 36.00 0.06
CA VAL A 22 5.12 35.24 -1.16
C VAL A 22 6.38 34.45 -1.55
N PRO A 23 6.31 33.11 -1.66
CA PRO A 23 7.50 32.32 -1.97
C PRO A 23 8.11 32.78 -3.29
N HIS A 24 9.39 33.15 -3.24
CA HIS A 24 10.16 33.58 -4.41
C HIS A 24 10.04 32.53 -5.53
N TYR A 25 9.90 32.96 -6.79
CA TYR A 25 9.67 32.09 -7.95
C TYR A 25 10.60 30.87 -8.04
N THR A 26 11.85 31.03 -7.58
CA THR A 26 12.85 29.95 -7.50
C THR A 26 12.48 28.86 -6.49
N GLN A 27 11.88 29.22 -5.35
CA GLN A 27 11.42 28.27 -4.33
C GLN A 27 10.26 27.42 -4.85
N LYS A 28 9.28 28.04 -5.53
CA LYS A 28 8.16 27.31 -6.13
C LYS A 28 8.62 26.30 -7.19
N ARG A 29 9.61 26.67 -8.01
CA ARG A 29 10.23 25.75 -8.98
C ARG A 29 11.00 24.62 -8.32
N ARG A 30 11.72 24.90 -7.23
CA ARG A 30 12.45 23.89 -6.46
C ARG A 30 11.49 22.88 -5.84
N ASP A 31 10.45 23.34 -5.16
CA ASP A 31 9.43 22.49 -4.54
C ASP A 31 8.75 21.59 -5.60
N ALA A 32 8.40 22.14 -6.77
CA ALA A 32 7.84 21.36 -7.88
C ALA A 32 8.81 20.27 -8.39
N ARG A 33 10.11 20.59 -8.52
CA ARG A 33 11.14 19.63 -8.95
C ARG A 33 11.32 18.52 -7.92
N ASP A 34 11.36 18.88 -6.65
CA ASP A 34 11.58 17.93 -5.54
C ASP A 34 10.34 17.02 -5.37
N ASN A 35 9.13 17.54 -5.57
CA ASN A 35 7.89 16.76 -5.61
C ASN A 35 7.88 15.77 -6.79
N LEU A 36 8.29 16.22 -7.97
CA LEU A 36 8.41 15.35 -9.14
C LEU A 36 9.42 14.22 -8.93
N ALA A 37 10.58 14.54 -8.31
CA ALA A 37 11.58 13.54 -7.94
C ALA A 37 11.02 12.54 -6.93
N PHE A 38 10.26 12.99 -5.93
CA PHE A 38 9.60 12.12 -4.97
C PHE A 38 8.58 11.19 -5.62
N SER A 39 7.73 11.67 -6.54
CA SER A 39 6.79 10.82 -7.28
C SER A 39 7.51 9.73 -8.09
N ARG A 40 8.68 10.02 -8.67
CA ARG A 40 9.51 9.00 -9.33
C ARG A 40 10.10 7.99 -8.35
N THR A 41 10.47 8.43 -7.15
CA THR A 41 10.94 7.54 -6.08
C THR A 41 9.83 6.61 -5.61
N LEU A 42 8.63 7.12 -5.33
CA LEU A 42 7.47 6.29 -4.99
C LEU A 42 7.14 5.28 -6.08
N ALA A 43 7.18 5.69 -7.36
CA ALA A 43 6.94 4.77 -8.47
C ALA A 43 7.94 3.61 -8.51
N ARG A 44 9.23 3.89 -8.25
CA ARG A 44 10.27 2.87 -8.16
C ARG A 44 10.07 1.95 -6.96
N LEU A 45 9.70 2.50 -5.80
CA LEU A 45 9.41 1.71 -4.60
C LEU A 45 8.21 0.79 -4.82
N ALA A 46 7.13 1.27 -5.45
CA ALA A 46 5.95 0.45 -5.73
C ALA A 46 6.29 -0.73 -6.65
N LEU A 47 7.03 -0.49 -7.73
CA LEU A 47 7.51 -1.57 -8.62
C LEU A 47 8.45 -2.54 -7.90
N ARG A 48 9.36 -2.01 -7.06
CA ARG A 48 10.27 -2.83 -6.26
C ARG A 48 9.50 -3.71 -5.29
N SER A 49 8.45 -3.20 -4.65
CA SER A 49 7.62 -4.00 -3.74
C SER A 49 6.90 -5.14 -4.45
N LEU A 50 6.34 -4.89 -5.64
CA LEU A 50 5.73 -5.95 -6.44
C LEU A 50 6.77 -6.99 -6.90
N TYR A 51 7.96 -6.54 -7.33
CA TYR A 51 9.04 -7.46 -7.66
C TYR A 51 9.49 -8.27 -6.44
N GLN A 52 9.59 -7.64 -5.27
CA GLN A 52 9.95 -8.29 -4.00
C GLN A 52 8.92 -9.35 -3.56
N GLU A 53 7.64 -9.18 -3.92
CA GLU A 53 6.60 -10.20 -3.76
C GLU A 53 6.83 -11.35 -4.75
N LEU A 54 7.11 -11.06 -6.03
CA LEU A 54 7.33 -12.08 -7.05
C LEU A 54 8.51 -13.01 -6.70
N VAL A 55 9.63 -12.43 -6.25
CA VAL A 55 10.84 -13.19 -5.91
C VAL A 55 10.81 -13.82 -4.52
N LEU A 56 9.75 -13.57 -3.73
CA LEU A 56 9.64 -14.17 -2.40
C LEU A 56 9.39 -15.66 -2.52
N TYR A 57 10.13 -16.46 -1.75
CA TYR A 57 9.95 -17.90 -1.69
C TYR A 57 10.39 -18.46 -0.32
N PRO A 58 9.71 -19.48 0.23
CA PRO A 58 8.44 -20.05 -0.23
C PRO A 58 7.25 -19.11 0.00
N LYS A 59 6.35 -19.00 -0.97
CA LYS A 59 5.09 -18.27 -0.81
C LYS A 59 3.91 -19.18 -1.14
N PRO A 60 3.18 -19.68 -0.12
CA PRO A 60 2.22 -20.77 -0.32
C PRO A 60 1.14 -20.50 -1.37
N GLY A 61 1.04 -21.37 -2.37
CA GLY A 61 0.02 -21.30 -3.42
C GLY A 61 0.14 -20.15 -4.43
N LEU A 62 1.15 -19.28 -4.30
CA LEU A 62 1.36 -18.09 -5.12
C LEU A 62 2.44 -18.31 -6.19
N VAL A 63 2.32 -17.59 -7.31
CA VAL A 63 3.26 -17.64 -8.45
C VAL A 63 4.60 -17.04 -8.08
N SER A 64 5.68 -17.80 -8.11
CA SER A 64 7.04 -17.35 -7.81
C SER A 64 7.98 -17.51 -9.01
N LEU A 65 9.28 -17.22 -8.82
CA LEU A 65 10.29 -17.61 -9.81
C LEU A 65 10.54 -19.13 -9.87
N VAL A 66 10.08 -19.89 -8.86
CA VAL A 66 10.27 -21.34 -8.78
C VAL A 66 9.16 -22.07 -9.53
N ASP A 67 7.91 -21.64 -9.38
CA ASP A 67 6.74 -22.29 -9.95
C ASP A 67 5.54 -21.33 -10.06
N ASN A 68 4.46 -21.82 -10.67
CA ASN A 68 3.22 -21.08 -10.88
C ASN A 68 2.25 -21.16 -9.68
N GLY A 69 2.66 -21.77 -8.58
CA GLY A 69 1.81 -22.07 -7.44
C GLY A 69 0.51 -22.75 -7.87
N SER A 70 -0.63 -22.20 -7.41
CA SER A 70 -1.96 -22.73 -7.68
C SER A 70 -2.55 -22.34 -9.04
N HIS A 71 -1.78 -21.64 -9.90
CA HIS A 71 -2.25 -21.10 -11.17
C HIS A 71 -1.84 -21.97 -12.36
N ARG A 72 -2.67 -21.93 -13.40
CA ARG A 72 -2.39 -22.60 -14.70
C ARG A 72 -2.30 -21.59 -15.85
N ASP A 73 -2.76 -20.38 -15.60
CA ASP A 73 -2.94 -19.27 -16.54
C ASP A 73 -1.88 -18.18 -16.38
N MET A 74 -1.03 -18.25 -15.35
CA MET A 74 0.02 -17.26 -15.10
C MET A 74 1.28 -17.89 -14.51
N ASP A 75 2.39 -17.21 -14.74
CA ASP A 75 3.75 -17.58 -14.35
C ASP A 75 4.58 -16.32 -14.04
N ALA A 76 5.83 -16.50 -13.64
CA ALA A 76 6.76 -15.39 -13.41
C ALA A 76 6.89 -14.45 -14.61
N SER A 77 6.89 -14.98 -15.84
CA SER A 77 7.01 -14.16 -17.05
C SER A 77 5.82 -13.21 -17.21
N THR A 78 4.61 -13.67 -16.88
CA THR A 78 3.37 -12.89 -16.90
C THR A 78 3.40 -11.77 -15.86
N PHE A 79 3.90 -12.05 -14.66
CA PHE A 79 4.11 -11.03 -13.63
C PHE A 79 5.12 -9.98 -14.08
N MET A 80 6.23 -10.38 -14.69
CA MET A 80 7.23 -9.43 -15.22
C MET A 80 6.64 -8.52 -16.31
N ARG A 81 5.86 -9.06 -17.26
CA ARG A 81 5.13 -8.24 -18.26
C ARG A 81 4.20 -7.23 -17.59
N SER A 82 3.49 -7.64 -16.56
CA SER A 82 2.66 -6.73 -15.76
C SER A 82 3.47 -5.62 -15.09
N LEU A 83 4.63 -5.92 -14.50
CA LEU A 83 5.47 -4.91 -13.84
C LEU A 83 5.90 -3.82 -14.82
N PHE A 84 6.35 -4.22 -16.02
CA PHE A 84 6.72 -3.27 -17.06
C PHE A 84 5.54 -2.39 -17.50
N ALA A 85 4.34 -2.99 -17.63
CA ALA A 85 3.12 -2.26 -17.98
C ALA A 85 2.71 -1.22 -16.92
N LEU A 86 2.99 -1.47 -15.64
CA LEU A 86 2.59 -0.62 -14.52
C LEU A 86 3.59 0.51 -14.20
N ARG A 87 4.79 0.50 -14.80
CA ARG A 87 5.86 1.47 -14.47
C ARG A 87 5.43 2.93 -14.49
N ARG A 88 4.66 3.32 -15.51
CA ARG A 88 4.17 4.71 -15.65
C ARG A 88 3.01 5.03 -14.69
N TYR A 89 2.21 4.03 -14.32
CA TYR A 89 1.02 4.24 -13.51
C TYR A 89 1.36 4.79 -12.12
N PHE A 90 2.31 4.17 -11.42
CA PHE A 90 2.65 4.59 -10.05
C PHE A 90 3.21 6.01 -9.98
N PHE A 91 3.87 6.47 -11.04
CA PHE A 91 4.29 7.86 -11.16
C PHE A 91 3.09 8.80 -11.34
N LEU A 92 2.18 8.50 -12.27
CA LEU A 92 1.00 9.34 -12.55
C LEU A 92 0.06 9.44 -11.34
N ILE A 93 -0.17 8.33 -10.63
CA ILE A 93 -1.05 8.35 -9.46
C ILE A 93 -0.40 9.07 -8.27
N ALA A 94 0.93 9.00 -8.11
CA ALA A 94 1.65 9.81 -7.14
C ALA A 94 1.55 11.31 -7.49
N GLU A 95 1.70 11.70 -8.75
CA GLU A 95 1.48 13.09 -9.16
C GLU A 95 0.05 13.56 -8.90
N ALA A 96 -0.96 12.73 -9.17
CA ALA A 96 -2.35 13.05 -8.86
C ALA A 96 -2.57 13.20 -7.35
N GLY A 97 -2.03 12.31 -6.53
CA GLY A 97 -2.05 12.42 -5.07
C GLY A 97 -1.36 13.68 -4.55
N MET A 98 -0.20 14.04 -5.12
CA MET A 98 0.52 15.28 -4.77
C MET A 98 -0.34 16.54 -4.95
N ARG A 99 -1.25 16.54 -5.94
CA ARG A 99 -2.19 17.64 -6.18
C ARG A 99 -3.45 17.57 -5.32
N GLY A 100 -3.65 16.50 -4.55
CA GLY A 100 -4.93 16.23 -3.89
C GLY A 100 -6.06 15.99 -4.88
N ALA A 101 -5.78 15.33 -6.00
CA ALA A 101 -6.77 15.10 -7.05
C ALA A 101 -7.99 14.32 -6.50
N PRO A 102 -9.20 14.61 -7.02
CA PRO A 102 -10.41 13.90 -6.60
C PRO A 102 -10.33 12.41 -6.94
N PHE A 103 -11.05 11.58 -6.17
CA PHE A 103 -11.01 10.12 -6.30
C PHE A 103 -11.30 9.62 -7.72
N ASN A 104 -12.21 10.28 -8.45
CA ASN A 104 -12.54 9.89 -9.82
C ASN A 104 -11.34 10.00 -10.78
N GLU A 105 -10.39 10.91 -10.54
CA GLU A 105 -9.14 10.98 -11.31
C GLU A 105 -8.23 9.80 -10.99
N LEU A 106 -8.05 9.48 -9.70
CA LEU A 106 -7.28 8.31 -9.27
C LEU A 106 -7.86 7.01 -9.85
N GLN A 107 -9.19 6.89 -9.83
CA GLN A 107 -9.92 5.75 -10.39
C GLN A 107 -9.70 5.63 -11.90
N ARG A 108 -9.76 6.73 -12.66
CA ARG A 108 -9.46 6.71 -14.12
C ARG A 108 -8.04 6.25 -14.39
N LEU A 109 -7.06 6.70 -13.61
CA LEU A 109 -5.67 6.25 -13.73
C LEU A 109 -5.52 4.75 -13.45
N ALA A 110 -6.17 4.26 -12.40
CA ALA A 110 -6.16 2.85 -12.03
C ALA A 110 -6.82 1.97 -13.11
N ILE A 111 -7.97 2.37 -13.66
CA ILE A 111 -8.65 1.66 -14.76
C ILE A 111 -7.77 1.63 -16.02
N ALA A 112 -7.11 2.74 -16.35
CA ALA A 112 -6.20 2.79 -17.49
C ALA A 112 -4.97 1.88 -17.29
N ALA A 113 -4.46 1.79 -16.05
CA ALA A 113 -3.38 0.89 -15.68
C ALA A 113 -3.80 -0.58 -15.76
N GLU A 114 -4.97 -0.93 -15.23
CA GLU A 114 -5.54 -2.28 -15.32
C GLU A 114 -5.68 -2.72 -16.78
N ARG A 115 -6.25 -1.87 -17.65
CA ARG A 115 -6.37 -2.16 -19.09
C ARG A 115 -5.00 -2.37 -19.75
N ARG A 116 -3.98 -1.61 -19.36
CA ARG A 116 -2.62 -1.76 -19.90
C ARG A 116 -1.97 -3.06 -19.42
N MET A 117 -2.15 -3.39 -18.14
CA MET A 117 -1.70 -4.66 -17.57
C MET A 117 -2.34 -5.82 -18.33
N LEU A 118 -3.68 -5.86 -18.42
CA LEU A 118 -4.41 -6.93 -19.11
C LEU A 118 -3.96 -7.09 -20.56
N ARG A 119 -3.72 -5.99 -21.31
CA ARG A 119 -3.17 -6.10 -22.67
C ARG A 119 -1.77 -6.73 -22.69
N ALA A 120 -0.89 -6.35 -21.76
CA ALA A 120 0.47 -6.88 -21.69
C ALA A 120 0.52 -8.35 -21.21
N THR A 121 -0.51 -8.80 -20.48
CA THR A 121 -0.62 -10.15 -19.93
C THR A 121 -1.58 -11.04 -20.73
N GLY A 122 -2.07 -10.61 -21.89
CA GLY A 122 -2.98 -11.45 -22.71
C GLY A 122 -4.36 -11.68 -22.07
N GLY A 123 -4.84 -10.73 -21.26
CA GLY A 123 -6.12 -10.81 -20.54
C GLY A 123 -6.01 -11.39 -19.14
N ILE A 124 -4.82 -11.83 -18.72
CA ILE A 124 -4.61 -12.48 -17.43
C ILE A 124 -4.47 -11.44 -16.31
N ASN A 125 -5.23 -11.61 -15.23
CA ASN A 125 -5.20 -10.70 -14.09
C ASN A 125 -4.08 -11.08 -13.09
N THR A 126 -2.98 -10.34 -13.09
CA THR A 126 -1.86 -10.57 -12.16
C THR A 126 -1.84 -9.64 -10.95
N HIS A 127 -2.13 -8.34 -11.12
CA HIS A 127 -1.88 -7.31 -10.10
C HIS A 127 -3.06 -6.34 -9.92
N ARG A 128 -4.30 -6.73 -10.23
CA ARG A 128 -5.44 -5.80 -10.11
C ARG A 128 -5.65 -5.25 -8.69
N GLY A 129 -5.51 -6.09 -7.66
CA GLY A 129 -5.60 -5.62 -6.27
C GLY A 129 -4.41 -4.74 -5.90
N ALA A 130 -3.19 -5.12 -6.30
CA ALA A 130 -1.98 -4.31 -6.15
C ALA A 130 -2.09 -2.93 -6.82
N ILE A 131 -2.67 -2.81 -8.02
CA ILE A 131 -2.89 -1.53 -8.70
C ILE A 131 -3.68 -0.58 -7.78
N PHE A 132 -4.73 -1.10 -7.14
CA PHE A 132 -5.56 -0.33 -6.23
C PHE A 132 -4.82 0.00 -4.92
N ALA A 133 -4.32 -1.02 -4.22
CA ALA A 133 -3.72 -0.85 -2.90
C ALA A 133 -2.46 0.03 -2.93
N LEU A 134 -1.48 -0.33 -3.76
CA LEU A 134 -0.25 0.46 -3.90
C LEU A 134 -0.55 1.83 -4.53
N GLY A 135 -1.52 1.91 -5.44
CA GLY A 135 -1.91 3.16 -6.08
C GLY A 135 -2.43 4.20 -5.09
N MET A 136 -3.38 3.79 -4.24
CA MET A 136 -3.95 4.68 -3.21
C MET A 136 -2.91 5.08 -2.15
N LEU A 137 -2.05 4.15 -1.74
CA LEU A 137 -0.95 4.46 -0.82
C LEU A 137 0.09 5.40 -1.45
N CYS A 138 0.42 5.24 -2.73
CA CYS A 138 1.24 6.19 -3.48
C CYS A 138 0.60 7.59 -3.50
N ALA A 139 -0.71 7.68 -3.73
CA ALA A 139 -1.42 8.96 -3.72
C ALA A 139 -1.36 9.63 -2.34
N ALA A 140 -1.62 8.88 -1.26
CA ALA A 140 -1.56 9.38 0.11
C ALA A 140 -0.16 9.85 0.51
N MET A 141 0.88 9.04 0.26
CA MET A 141 2.26 9.43 0.57
C MET A 141 2.72 10.65 -0.23
N ALA A 142 2.32 10.75 -1.50
CA ALA A 142 2.59 11.92 -2.32
C ALA A 142 1.88 13.17 -1.79
N TYR A 143 0.63 13.04 -1.32
CA TYR A 143 -0.08 14.13 -0.66
C TYR A 143 0.62 14.58 0.62
N CYS A 144 1.02 13.64 1.49
CA CYS A 144 1.81 13.96 2.70
C CYS A 144 3.07 14.76 2.35
N ARG A 145 3.79 14.34 1.29
CA ARG A 145 4.98 15.06 0.82
C ARG A 145 4.65 16.48 0.36
N ALA A 146 3.61 16.66 -0.44
CA ALA A 146 3.18 17.98 -0.92
C ALA A 146 2.88 18.94 0.23
N GLN A 147 2.22 18.42 1.27
CA GLN A 147 1.81 19.16 2.45
C GLN A 147 2.91 19.23 3.53
N LYS A 148 4.12 18.73 3.24
CA LYS A 148 5.26 18.70 4.18
C LYS A 148 4.93 17.98 5.50
N MET A 149 4.04 17.01 5.44
CA MET A 149 3.67 16.15 6.56
C MET A 149 4.70 15.00 6.70
N PRO A 150 4.93 14.48 7.92
CA PRO A 150 5.81 13.34 8.12
C PRO A 150 5.28 12.09 7.41
N LEU A 151 6.18 11.29 6.84
CA LEU A 151 5.84 9.98 6.27
C LEU A 151 5.86 8.94 7.38
N SER A 152 4.81 8.95 8.20
CA SER A 152 4.55 7.94 9.22
C SER A 152 3.31 7.13 8.88
N ASP A 153 3.19 5.93 9.45
CA ASP A 153 2.02 5.07 9.28
C ASP A 153 0.71 5.80 9.59
N ALA A 154 0.67 6.48 10.74
CA ALA A 154 -0.51 7.23 11.18
C ALA A 154 -0.84 8.36 10.19
N THR A 155 0.15 9.11 9.73
CA THR A 155 -0.06 10.22 8.80
C THR A 155 -0.53 9.76 7.43
N ILE A 156 0.06 8.68 6.90
CA ILE A 156 -0.32 8.11 5.60
C ILE A 156 -1.75 7.57 5.67
N ARG A 157 -2.08 6.81 6.72
CA ARG A 157 -3.43 6.25 6.91
C ARG A 157 -4.47 7.35 7.10
N ALA A 158 -4.20 8.33 7.95
CA ALA A 158 -5.10 9.46 8.18
C ALA A 158 -5.34 10.26 6.89
N THR A 159 -4.27 10.52 6.11
CA THR A 159 -4.39 11.18 4.81
C THR A 159 -5.29 10.42 3.87
N LEU A 160 -5.16 9.09 3.82
CA LEU A 160 -5.99 8.27 2.94
C LEU A 160 -7.48 8.37 3.30
N LEU A 161 -7.79 8.27 4.59
CA LEU A 161 -9.15 8.36 5.11
C LEU A 161 -9.75 9.75 4.90
N ILE A 162 -9.00 10.81 5.20
CA ILE A 162 -9.49 12.19 5.08
C ILE A 162 -9.69 12.58 3.61
N GLN A 163 -8.77 12.22 2.73
CA GLN A 163 -8.81 12.69 1.34
C GLN A 163 -9.73 11.86 0.44
N TRP A 164 -9.86 10.57 0.70
CA TRP A 164 -10.58 9.65 -0.19
C TRP A 164 -11.49 8.64 0.53
N GLY A 165 -11.57 8.65 1.87
CA GLY A 165 -12.35 7.68 2.64
C GLY A 165 -13.83 7.69 2.30
N ASP A 166 -14.48 8.85 2.29
CA ASP A 166 -15.91 8.97 1.93
C ASP A 166 -16.20 8.49 0.51
N ALA A 167 -15.34 8.87 -0.44
CA ALA A 167 -15.48 8.43 -1.83
C ALA A 167 -15.29 6.92 -1.96
N LEU A 168 -14.33 6.33 -1.23
CA LEU A 168 -14.11 4.89 -1.18
C LEU A 168 -15.28 4.14 -0.56
N ALA A 169 -15.83 4.63 0.55
CA ALA A 169 -17.02 4.08 1.19
C ALA A 169 -18.23 4.13 0.25
N GLY A 170 -18.47 5.27 -0.40
CA GLY A 170 -19.54 5.42 -1.38
C GLY A 170 -19.45 4.44 -2.57
N HIS A 171 -18.23 4.11 -3.02
CA HIS A 171 -17.98 3.15 -4.11
C HIS A 171 -17.96 1.68 -3.67
N THR A 172 -17.94 1.42 -2.36
CA THR A 172 -18.15 0.07 -1.81
C THR A 172 -19.65 -0.29 -1.86
N HIS A 173 -20.52 0.69 -1.62
CA HIS A 173 -21.98 0.50 -1.63
C HIS A 173 -22.61 0.71 -3.01
N ALA A 174 -22.06 1.60 -3.85
CA ALA A 174 -22.57 1.80 -5.20
C ALA A 174 -22.20 0.60 -6.10
N GLN A 175 -23.21 -0.18 -6.50
CA GLN A 175 -23.09 -1.06 -7.66
C GLN A 175 -22.81 -0.18 -8.88
N ALA A 176 -21.55 -0.08 -9.29
CA ALA A 176 -21.18 0.64 -10.49
C ALA A 176 -22.00 0.10 -11.68
N PRO A 177 -22.49 0.94 -12.61
CA PRO A 177 -23.14 0.45 -13.82
C PRO A 177 -22.11 -0.36 -14.64
N GLY A 178 -22.25 -1.68 -14.63
CA GLY A 178 -21.32 -2.62 -15.27
C GLY A 178 -21.33 -4.01 -14.62
N GLN A 179 -20.74 -5.00 -15.29
CA GLN A 179 -20.64 -6.34 -14.73
C GLN A 179 -19.69 -6.33 -13.51
N PRO A 180 -20.13 -6.83 -12.33
CA PRO A 180 -19.29 -6.90 -11.15
C PRO A 180 -18.07 -7.79 -11.43
N SER A 181 -16.89 -7.39 -10.96
CA SER A 181 -15.71 -8.23 -11.08
C SER A 181 -15.90 -9.55 -10.34
N HIS A 182 -15.20 -10.60 -10.75
CA HIS A 182 -15.25 -11.89 -10.07
C HIS A 182 -14.99 -11.75 -8.55
N GLY A 183 -14.03 -10.89 -8.16
CA GLY A 183 -13.77 -10.61 -6.74
C GLY A 183 -14.93 -9.93 -6.01
N GLN A 184 -15.70 -9.06 -6.69
CA GLN A 184 -16.89 -8.43 -6.10
C GLN A 184 -18.04 -9.42 -5.94
N GLN A 185 -18.22 -10.33 -6.91
CA GLN A 185 -19.23 -11.39 -6.83
C GLN A 185 -18.93 -12.35 -5.67
N VAL A 186 -17.67 -12.74 -5.52
CA VAL A 186 -17.21 -13.64 -4.43
C VAL A 186 -17.31 -12.96 -3.07
N ALA A 187 -16.90 -11.69 -2.96
CA ALA A 187 -17.04 -10.89 -1.75
C ALA A 187 -18.51 -10.81 -1.31
N ALA A 188 -19.43 -10.54 -2.24
CA ALA A 188 -20.86 -10.50 -1.97
C ALA A 188 -21.42 -11.89 -1.60
N ALA A 189 -21.04 -12.94 -2.32
CA ALA A 189 -21.54 -14.30 -2.08
C ALA A 189 -21.08 -14.90 -0.74
N HIS A 190 -19.90 -14.51 -0.25
CA HIS A 190 -19.35 -15.02 1.00
C HIS A 190 -19.36 -14.01 2.15
N ALA A 191 -19.95 -12.82 1.97
CA ALA A 191 -19.91 -11.71 2.92
C ALA A 191 -18.48 -11.41 3.42
N VAL A 192 -17.52 -11.42 2.49
CA VAL A 192 -16.09 -11.25 2.75
C VAL A 192 -15.64 -9.88 2.25
N GLY A 193 -14.90 -9.15 3.07
CA GLY A 193 -14.36 -7.85 2.69
C GLY A 193 -13.32 -7.95 1.58
N GLY A 194 -13.55 -7.20 0.50
CA GLY A 194 -12.66 -7.14 -0.66
C GLY A 194 -11.66 -5.99 -0.57
N ALA A 195 -10.79 -5.88 -1.58
CA ALA A 195 -9.78 -4.81 -1.64
C ALA A 195 -10.36 -3.39 -1.50
N ARG A 196 -11.61 -3.16 -1.91
CA ARG A 196 -12.30 -1.86 -1.74
C ARG A 196 -12.64 -1.54 -0.29
N GLU A 197 -13.08 -2.53 0.46
CA GLU A 197 -13.38 -2.38 1.89
C GLU A 197 -12.09 -2.14 2.67
N GLU A 198 -11.02 -2.88 2.36
CA GLU A 198 -9.67 -2.58 2.85
C GLU A 198 -9.30 -1.11 2.61
N GLY A 199 -9.52 -0.60 1.39
CA GLY A 199 -9.28 0.80 1.07
C GLY A 199 -10.14 1.78 1.88
N ALA A 200 -11.44 1.52 2.00
CA ALA A 200 -12.38 2.38 2.74
C ALA A 200 -12.06 2.44 4.25
N LEU A 201 -11.53 1.36 4.82
CA LEU A 201 -11.10 1.29 6.22
C LEU A 201 -9.66 1.78 6.46
N GLY A 202 -9.00 2.29 5.41
CA GLY A 202 -7.64 2.81 5.54
C GLY A 202 -6.54 1.74 5.55
N PHE A 203 -6.76 0.61 4.89
CA PHE A 203 -5.86 -0.55 4.80
C PHE A 203 -5.43 -1.10 6.17
N PRO A 204 -6.36 -1.50 7.07
CA PRO A 204 -6.01 -2.05 8.37
C PRO A 204 -5.07 -3.26 8.24
N SER A 205 -5.23 -4.10 7.22
CA SER A 205 -4.34 -5.25 7.02
C SER A 205 -2.88 -4.86 6.75
N VAL A 206 -2.65 -3.69 6.14
CA VAL A 206 -1.29 -3.15 5.95
C VAL A 206 -0.73 -2.62 7.26
N PHE A 207 -1.48 -1.73 7.94
CA PHE A 207 -0.97 -0.96 9.07
C PHE A 207 -1.02 -1.70 10.42
N GLU A 208 -1.96 -2.62 10.59
CA GLU A 208 -2.23 -3.29 11.88
C GLU A 208 -1.75 -4.75 11.88
N ILE A 209 -1.56 -5.37 10.71
CA ILE A 209 -1.13 -6.78 10.60
C ILE A 209 0.27 -6.88 9.98
N ALA A 210 0.43 -6.48 8.72
CA ALA A 210 1.66 -6.72 7.99
C ALA A 210 2.83 -5.90 8.53
N LEU A 211 2.70 -4.57 8.60
CA LEU A 211 3.80 -3.70 9.07
C LEU A 211 4.27 -4.02 10.49
N PRO A 212 3.37 -4.22 11.49
CA PRO A 212 3.80 -4.63 12.82
C PRO A 212 4.55 -5.95 12.82
N ARG A 213 4.07 -6.95 12.06
CA ARG A 213 4.76 -8.25 11.95
C ARG A 213 6.14 -8.11 11.31
N MET A 214 6.26 -7.38 10.20
CA MET A 214 7.54 -7.15 9.52
C MET A 214 8.55 -6.49 10.47
N ARG A 215 8.14 -5.41 11.16
CA ARG A 215 9.01 -4.70 12.10
C ARG A 215 9.38 -5.56 13.29
N GLN A 216 8.46 -6.35 13.82
CA GLN A 216 8.76 -7.31 14.88
C GLN A 216 9.82 -8.30 14.42
N THR A 217 9.68 -8.89 13.23
CA THR A 217 10.66 -9.84 12.70
C THR A 217 12.05 -9.22 12.56
N LEU A 218 12.13 -8.00 12.01
CA LEU A 218 13.38 -7.24 11.88
C LEU A 218 13.99 -6.87 13.24
N ALA A 219 13.17 -6.46 14.22
CA ALA A 219 13.64 -6.11 15.57
C ALA A 219 14.26 -7.30 16.32
N HIS A 220 13.90 -8.53 15.93
CA HIS A 220 14.53 -9.76 16.43
C HIS A 220 15.78 -10.15 15.60
N GLY A 221 16.35 -9.24 14.83
CA GLY A 221 17.60 -9.44 14.08
C GLY A 221 17.49 -10.31 12.83
N ARG A 222 16.27 -10.68 12.41
CA ARG A 222 16.03 -11.47 11.19
C ARG A 222 16.01 -10.57 9.95
N ASP A 223 16.29 -11.16 8.80
CA ASP A 223 16.45 -10.40 7.55
C ASP A 223 15.13 -9.98 6.90
N TRP A 224 15.24 -9.26 5.78
CA TRP A 224 14.09 -8.78 5.01
C TRP A 224 13.26 -9.88 4.37
N GLN A 225 13.87 -11.03 4.02
CA GLN A 225 13.11 -12.16 3.48
C GLN A 225 12.23 -12.75 4.58
N ALA A 226 12.79 -13.01 5.75
CA ALA A 226 12.08 -13.50 6.92
C ALA A 226 10.92 -12.57 7.32
N ALA A 227 11.16 -11.25 7.33
CA ALA A 227 10.13 -10.26 7.63
C ALA A 227 8.93 -10.33 6.67
N LYS A 228 9.20 -10.48 5.36
CA LYS A 228 8.15 -10.64 4.34
C LYS A 228 7.41 -11.97 4.47
N ILE A 229 8.12 -13.06 4.76
CA ILE A 229 7.49 -14.38 4.97
C ILE A 229 6.55 -14.33 6.17
N ASP A 230 7.02 -13.88 7.33
CA ASP A 230 6.19 -13.79 8.54
C ASP A 230 4.97 -12.89 8.32
N ALA A 231 5.14 -11.78 7.62
CA ALA A 231 4.04 -10.88 7.29
C ALA A 231 3.03 -11.47 6.32
N LEU A 232 3.49 -12.22 5.30
CA LEU A 232 2.61 -12.94 4.39
C LEU A 232 1.76 -13.97 5.16
N PHE A 233 2.38 -14.74 6.05
CA PHE A 233 1.66 -15.69 6.90
C PHE A 233 0.69 -15.00 7.86
N ALA A 234 1.04 -13.84 8.42
CA ALA A 234 0.11 -13.06 9.24
C ALA A 234 -1.09 -12.56 8.43
N LEU A 235 -0.86 -12.08 7.21
CA LEU A 235 -1.95 -11.69 6.30
C LEU A 235 -2.84 -12.89 5.95
N MET A 236 -2.27 -14.04 5.59
CA MET A 236 -3.05 -15.26 5.29
C MET A 236 -3.85 -15.79 6.49
N GLN A 237 -3.40 -15.52 7.72
CA GLN A 237 -4.13 -15.89 8.94
C GLN A 237 -5.39 -15.02 9.15
N HIS A 238 -5.32 -13.73 8.82
CA HIS A 238 -6.33 -12.75 9.24
C HIS A 238 -7.18 -12.19 8.10
N VAL A 239 -6.64 -12.13 6.88
CA VAL A 239 -7.32 -11.53 5.73
C VAL A 239 -8.27 -12.54 5.09
N SER A 240 -9.50 -12.10 4.84
CA SER A 240 -10.46 -12.87 4.06
C SER A 240 -10.19 -12.70 2.57
N ASP A 241 -9.37 -13.60 2.02
CA ASP A 241 -8.89 -13.51 0.65
C ASP A 241 -9.90 -14.03 -0.38
N THR A 242 -10.52 -13.14 -1.15
CA THR A 242 -11.49 -13.49 -2.20
C THR A 242 -10.96 -14.51 -3.22
N ASN A 243 -9.65 -14.55 -3.53
CA ASN A 243 -9.10 -15.56 -4.45
C ASN A 243 -9.12 -16.96 -3.84
N VAL A 244 -8.91 -17.06 -2.52
CA VAL A 244 -8.99 -18.33 -1.79
C VAL A 244 -10.44 -18.79 -1.72
N TYR A 245 -11.37 -17.89 -1.36
CA TYR A 245 -12.80 -18.21 -1.30
C TYR A 245 -13.35 -18.63 -2.66
N HIS A 246 -12.96 -17.97 -3.74
CA HIS A 246 -13.36 -18.35 -5.10
C HIS A 246 -12.94 -19.77 -5.47
N ARG A 247 -11.77 -20.21 -5.03
CA ARG A 247 -11.17 -21.49 -5.46
C ARG A 247 -11.48 -22.66 -4.53
N GLY A 248 -11.55 -22.42 -3.23
CA GLY A 248 -11.73 -23.45 -2.20
C GLY A 248 -12.90 -23.21 -1.25
N GLY A 249 -13.69 -22.15 -1.45
CA GLY A 249 -14.78 -21.79 -0.56
C GLY A 249 -14.34 -21.52 0.88
N ALA A 250 -15.29 -21.64 1.80
CA ALA A 250 -15.03 -21.45 3.23
C ALA A 250 -14.03 -22.48 3.81
N GLN A 251 -14.02 -23.71 3.28
CA GLN A 251 -13.11 -24.77 3.72
C GLN A 251 -11.66 -24.45 3.34
N GLY A 252 -11.42 -24.03 2.09
CA GLY A 252 -10.10 -23.59 1.64
C GLY A 252 -9.61 -22.38 2.42
N ALA A 253 -10.49 -21.40 2.67
CA ALA A 253 -10.15 -20.25 3.51
C ALA A 253 -9.80 -20.66 4.96
N ALA A 254 -10.56 -21.58 5.55
CA ALA A 254 -10.26 -22.12 6.89
C ALA A 254 -8.91 -22.85 6.93
N LEU A 255 -8.59 -23.63 5.89
CA LEU A 255 -7.30 -24.32 5.78
C LEU A 255 -6.13 -23.32 5.69
N VAL A 256 -6.26 -22.29 4.85
CA VAL A 256 -5.22 -21.25 4.71
C VAL A 256 -4.98 -20.57 6.06
N ARG A 257 -6.05 -20.18 6.76
CA ARG A 257 -5.94 -19.57 8.10
C ARG A 257 -5.31 -20.51 9.11
N ALA A 258 -5.77 -21.76 9.18
CA ALA A 258 -5.27 -22.74 10.15
C ALA A 258 -3.79 -23.05 9.96
N ARG A 259 -3.34 -23.31 8.72
CA ARG A 259 -1.93 -23.56 8.43
C ARG A 259 -1.05 -22.33 8.66
N SER A 260 -1.57 -21.15 8.38
CA SER A 260 -0.82 -19.91 8.62
C SER A 260 -0.67 -19.60 10.09
N ALA A 261 -1.73 -19.80 10.88
CA ALA A 261 -1.69 -19.69 12.33
C ALA A 261 -0.70 -20.72 12.93
N ALA A 262 -0.70 -21.96 12.43
CA ALA A 262 0.24 -22.99 12.90
C ALA A 262 1.70 -22.64 12.59
N PHE A 263 2.00 -22.09 11.40
CA PHE A 263 3.34 -21.61 11.05
C PHE A 263 3.81 -20.52 12.03
N LEU A 264 2.97 -19.53 12.31
CA LEU A 264 3.30 -18.45 13.23
C LEU A 264 3.40 -18.92 14.69
N ALA A 265 2.52 -19.81 15.13
CA ALA A 265 2.55 -20.40 16.47
C ALA A 265 3.82 -21.24 16.70
N ALA A 266 4.37 -21.86 15.66
CA ALA A 266 5.63 -22.58 15.71
C ALA A 266 6.86 -21.66 15.76
N GLY A 267 6.69 -20.33 15.79
CA GLY A 267 7.77 -19.34 15.82
C GLY A 267 8.02 -18.64 14.48
N GLY A 268 7.22 -18.93 13.44
CA GLY A 268 7.41 -18.39 12.11
C GLY A 268 8.82 -18.65 11.59
N THR A 269 9.45 -17.64 10.99
CA THR A 269 10.84 -17.71 10.50
C THR A 269 11.90 -17.82 11.59
N ALA A 270 11.56 -17.67 12.87
CA ALA A 270 12.50 -17.96 13.96
C ALA A 270 12.65 -19.47 14.21
N ASN A 271 11.74 -20.29 13.71
CA ASN A 271 11.83 -21.74 13.80
C ASN A 271 12.92 -22.27 12.84
N PRO A 272 13.90 -23.07 13.26
CA PRO A 272 14.92 -23.64 12.37
C PRO A 272 14.34 -24.44 11.18
N GLY A 273 13.17 -25.06 11.35
CA GLY A 273 12.45 -25.80 10.32
C GLY A 273 11.47 -24.98 9.48
N TRP A 274 11.45 -23.65 9.62
CA TRP A 274 10.43 -22.78 8.99
C TRP A 274 10.32 -22.99 7.48
N HIS A 275 11.44 -23.17 6.78
CA HIS A 275 11.45 -23.31 5.33
C HIS A 275 10.70 -24.56 4.87
N ALA A 276 10.92 -25.68 5.54
CA ALA A 276 10.21 -26.93 5.26
C ALA A 276 8.71 -26.82 5.58
N MET A 277 8.35 -26.14 6.67
CA MET A 277 6.94 -25.87 7.02
C MET A 277 6.25 -24.98 5.99
N ALA A 278 6.93 -23.93 5.50
CA ALA A 278 6.40 -23.04 4.48
C ALA A 278 6.23 -23.76 3.13
N LEU A 279 7.17 -24.65 2.77
CA LEU A 279 7.05 -25.52 1.60
C LEU A 279 5.91 -26.52 1.75
N ASP A 280 5.69 -27.09 2.94
CA ASP A 280 4.55 -27.96 3.19
C ASP A 280 3.22 -27.21 2.99
N CYS A 281 3.11 -25.99 3.53
CA CYS A 281 1.96 -25.12 3.28
C CYS A 281 1.79 -24.83 1.78
N HIS A 282 2.89 -24.55 1.07
CA HIS A 282 2.86 -24.31 -0.36
C HIS A 282 2.31 -25.53 -1.12
N ARG A 283 2.85 -26.72 -0.89
CA ARG A 283 2.36 -27.96 -1.53
C ARG A 283 0.90 -28.23 -1.22
N ALA A 284 0.48 -28.06 0.03
CA ALA A 284 -0.91 -28.22 0.43
C ALA A 284 -1.86 -27.25 -0.31
N PHE A 285 -1.45 -25.98 -0.45
CA PHE A 285 -2.25 -24.97 -1.13
C PHE A 285 -2.31 -25.25 -2.64
N VAL A 286 -1.18 -25.62 -3.27
CA VAL A 286 -1.14 -25.99 -4.70
C VAL A 286 -2.02 -27.19 -5.00
N ALA A 287 -1.95 -28.25 -4.19
CA ALA A 287 -2.78 -29.45 -4.35
C ALA A 287 -4.28 -29.13 -4.32
N GLN A 288 -4.68 -28.13 -3.53
CA GLN A 288 -6.07 -27.67 -3.41
C GLN A 288 -6.40 -26.44 -4.27
N ARG A 289 -5.45 -26.01 -5.11
CA ARG A 289 -5.54 -24.81 -5.96
C ARG A 289 -5.87 -23.53 -5.19
N LEU A 290 -5.44 -23.41 -3.93
CA LEU A 290 -5.65 -22.22 -3.10
C LEU A 290 -4.58 -21.17 -3.40
N SER A 291 -4.99 -19.95 -3.71
CA SER A 291 -4.07 -18.84 -4.00
C SER A 291 -4.40 -17.62 -3.16
N PRO A 292 -3.63 -17.32 -2.11
CA PRO A 292 -3.77 -16.11 -1.28
C PRO A 292 -3.32 -14.81 -1.96
N GLY A 293 -3.90 -14.48 -3.11
CA GLY A 293 -3.47 -13.35 -3.94
C GLY A 293 -3.74 -11.97 -3.32
N GLY A 294 -4.83 -11.81 -2.57
CA GLY A 294 -5.09 -10.59 -1.81
C GLY A 294 -4.07 -10.37 -0.70
N ALA A 295 -3.64 -11.44 -0.01
CA ALA A 295 -2.54 -11.36 0.96
C ALA A 295 -1.21 -10.96 0.29
N ALA A 296 -0.94 -11.44 -0.93
CA ALA A 296 0.24 -11.03 -1.70
C ALA A 296 0.22 -9.53 -2.07
N ASP A 297 -0.93 -9.04 -2.55
CA ASP A 297 -1.11 -7.62 -2.87
C ASP A 297 -0.90 -6.72 -1.64
N LEU A 298 -1.43 -7.12 -0.48
CA LEU A 298 -1.27 -6.42 0.79
C LEU A 298 0.17 -6.48 1.33
N LEU A 299 0.88 -7.59 1.10
CA LEU A 299 2.30 -7.69 1.42
C LEU A 299 3.12 -6.68 0.61
N ALA A 300 2.86 -6.56 -0.69
CA ALA A 300 3.53 -5.57 -1.54
C ALA A 300 3.20 -4.13 -1.08
N ALA A 301 1.96 -3.87 -0.67
CA ALA A 301 1.56 -2.60 -0.08
C ALA A 301 2.33 -2.28 1.22
N ALA A 302 2.49 -3.26 2.12
CA ALA A 302 3.27 -3.10 3.34
C ALA A 302 4.75 -2.87 3.06
N CYS A 303 5.35 -3.59 2.11
CA CYS A 303 6.73 -3.37 1.67
C CYS A 303 6.93 -1.94 1.14
N LEU A 304 5.95 -1.39 0.41
CA LEU A 304 5.99 -0.03 -0.11
C LEU A 304 5.97 0.99 1.04
N VAL A 305 5.03 0.87 1.98
CA VAL A 305 4.92 1.79 3.11
C VAL A 305 6.18 1.74 3.98
N HIS A 306 6.66 0.54 4.31
CA HIS A 306 7.88 0.38 5.11
C HIS A 306 9.09 1.12 4.49
N GLN A 307 9.32 0.94 3.19
CA GLN A 307 10.42 1.58 2.48
C GLN A 307 10.23 3.09 2.35
N ALA A 308 8.99 3.56 2.18
CA ALA A 308 8.70 4.98 2.05
C ALA A 308 8.83 5.73 3.38
N CYS A 309 8.41 5.14 4.51
CA CYS A 309 8.61 5.73 5.84
C CYS A 309 10.11 5.90 6.15
N ALA A 310 10.94 4.92 5.79
CA ALA A 310 12.40 5.01 5.95
C ALA A 310 13.04 6.17 5.16
N LEU A 311 12.43 6.61 4.04
CA LEU A 311 12.87 7.83 3.34
C LEU A 311 12.55 9.10 4.14
N GLY A 312 11.43 9.12 4.87
CA GLY A 312 11.04 10.21 5.75
C GLY A 312 12.07 10.42 6.86
N ASP A 313 12.48 9.33 7.51
CA ASP A 313 13.47 9.34 8.58
C ASP A 313 14.85 9.82 8.09
N ALA A 314 15.28 9.34 6.92
CA ALA A 314 16.55 9.76 6.30
C ALA A 314 16.56 11.22 5.81
N SER A 315 15.38 11.82 5.61
CA SER A 315 15.24 13.22 5.14
C SER A 315 15.24 14.26 6.26
N GLY A 316 15.36 13.84 7.53
CA GLY A 316 15.56 14.75 8.67
C GLY A 316 14.38 15.69 8.94
N LEU A 317 13.15 15.32 8.60
CA LEU A 317 11.97 16.03 9.10
C LEU A 317 11.80 15.67 10.58
N PRO A 318 11.99 16.61 11.52
CA PRO A 318 12.01 16.30 12.94
C PRO A 318 10.67 15.71 13.36
N SER A 319 10.71 14.55 14.04
CA SER A 319 9.62 14.04 14.85
C SER A 319 9.35 15.06 15.95
N ARG A 320 8.45 16.02 15.72
CA ARG A 320 7.89 16.84 16.80
C ARG A 320 6.86 16.01 17.57
N GLY A 321 7.33 14.98 18.25
CA GLY A 321 6.69 14.50 19.47
C GLY A 321 7.12 15.45 20.58
N ARG A 322 6.20 16.28 21.07
CA ARG A 322 6.35 16.98 22.35
C ARG A 322 5.28 16.47 23.29
N GLY A 323 5.72 16.15 24.51
CA GLY A 323 4.92 16.17 25.73
C GLY A 323 4.12 14.92 25.97
#